data_AF-A0A380FF84-F1
#
_entry.id   AF-A0A380FF84-F1
#
_cell.length_a   1.000
_cell.length_b   1.000
_cell.length_c   1.000
_cell.angle_alpha   90.00
_cell.angle_beta   90.00
_cell.angle_gamma   90.00
#
_symmetry.space_group_name_H-M   'P 1'
#
loop_
_entity.id
_entity.type
_entity.pdbx_description
1 polymer ?
#
loop_
_entity_poly.entity_id
_entity_poly.type
_entity_poly.pdbx_seq_one_letter_code
_entity_poly.pdbx_strand_id
1 'polypeptide(L)'
;MEKWQGLVKEFEAFLPVNENTPQLTLNEGHTPLIYCENLSEMLGIELHVKYEGANPTGSFKDRGMVMAMAKAKEEGKKIVICASTGNTSASAAAYAARAGLKAIVVIPEGKIALGKLSQAVMYGAEIVSIEGNFDEALEIVKEVAENGEIALVNSVNPYRIEGQKTSAFEVIQQLGGEAPDILSIPVGNAGNITAYWKGFKEYHDKNQTQLPHMFGFQAEGASPIVQNKVVKNPDTVATAIRIGNPAKLGQS
;
A
#
# COMPACT_ATOMS: atom_id res chain seq x y z
N MET A 1 -18.90 -19.44 -11.14
CA MET A 1 -17.78 -18.60 -10.67
C MET A 1 -17.90 -18.50 -9.16
N GLU A 2 -16.84 -18.84 -8.44
CA GLU A 2 -16.78 -18.57 -7.00
C GLU A 2 -16.80 -17.06 -6.75
N LYS A 3 -17.47 -16.65 -5.67
CA LYS A 3 -17.66 -15.25 -5.33
C LYS A 3 -16.44 -14.76 -4.55
N TRP A 4 -15.75 -13.74 -5.06
CA TRP A 4 -14.65 -13.07 -4.35
C TRP A 4 -15.08 -12.51 -2.98
N GLN A 5 -14.34 -12.85 -1.92
CA GLN A 5 -14.66 -12.48 -0.53
C GLN A 5 -13.67 -11.48 0.09
N GLY A 6 -12.65 -11.05 -0.66
CA GLY A 6 -11.59 -10.14 -0.19
C GLY A 6 -10.37 -10.85 0.36
N LEU A 7 -9.27 -10.11 0.50
CA LEU A 7 -7.94 -10.71 0.62
C LEU A 7 -7.74 -11.54 1.89
N VAL A 8 -8.32 -11.08 3.01
CA VAL A 8 -8.23 -11.77 4.31
C VAL A 8 -8.70 -13.21 4.18
N LYS A 9 -9.76 -13.44 3.39
CA LYS A 9 -10.34 -14.76 3.20
C LYS A 9 -9.62 -15.57 2.12
N GLU A 10 -9.40 -14.95 0.97
CA GLU A 10 -8.89 -15.62 -0.24
C GLU A 10 -7.42 -16.03 -0.09
N PHE A 11 -6.65 -15.28 0.69
CA PHE A 11 -5.23 -15.54 0.97
C PHE A 11 -4.94 -15.81 2.44
N GLU A 12 -5.92 -16.32 3.19
CA GLU A 12 -5.82 -16.70 4.61
C GLU A 12 -4.55 -17.51 4.90
N ALA A 13 -4.23 -18.51 4.06
CA ALA A 13 -3.05 -19.37 4.20
C ALA A 13 -1.69 -18.67 4.00
N PHE A 14 -1.68 -17.42 3.53
CA PHE A 14 -0.48 -16.61 3.31
C PHE A 14 -0.43 -15.38 4.21
N LEU A 15 -1.50 -15.09 4.96
CA LEU A 15 -1.62 -13.89 5.77
C LEU A 15 -1.51 -14.24 7.27
N PRO A 16 -1.06 -13.30 8.12
CA PRO A 16 -0.95 -13.51 9.57
C PRO A 16 -2.32 -13.43 10.27
N VAL A 17 -3.25 -14.28 9.85
CA VAL A 17 -4.63 -14.36 10.34
C VAL A 17 -4.80 -15.57 11.24
N ASN A 18 -5.71 -15.48 12.21
CA ASN A 18 -6.10 -16.55 13.10
C ASN A 18 -7.62 -16.52 13.31
N GLU A 19 -8.13 -17.41 14.16
CA GLU A 19 -9.55 -17.53 14.49
C GLU A 19 -10.20 -16.24 15.05
N ASN A 20 -9.40 -15.35 15.64
CA ASN A 20 -9.85 -14.07 16.19
C ASN A 20 -9.73 -12.91 15.19
N THR A 21 -9.05 -13.12 14.05
CA THR A 21 -8.92 -12.09 13.03
C THR A 21 -10.29 -11.84 12.39
N PRO A 22 -10.82 -10.60 12.45
CA PRO A 22 -12.09 -10.30 11.81
C PRO A 22 -11.97 -10.45 10.29
N GLN A 23 -13.00 -11.02 9.67
CA GLN A 23 -13.16 -11.12 8.22
C GLN A 23 -13.53 -9.75 7.62
N LEU A 24 -12.67 -8.76 7.84
CA LEU A 24 -12.81 -7.40 7.34
C LEU A 24 -12.54 -7.39 5.83
N THR A 25 -13.42 -6.74 5.08
CA THR A 25 -13.31 -6.66 3.63
C THR A 25 -14.14 -5.49 3.09
N LEU A 26 -13.64 -4.86 2.03
CA LEU A 26 -14.40 -4.04 1.09
C LEU A 26 -14.41 -4.66 -0.31
N ASN A 27 -14.10 -5.96 -0.41
CA ASN A 27 -13.83 -6.72 -1.62
C ASN A 27 -12.62 -6.21 -2.41
N GLU A 28 -11.59 -5.75 -1.71
CA GLU A 28 -10.30 -5.40 -2.31
C GLU A 28 -9.57 -6.61 -2.89
N GLY A 29 -8.60 -6.34 -3.76
CA GLY A 29 -7.91 -7.38 -4.53
C GLY A 29 -8.72 -7.85 -5.73
N HIS A 30 -8.28 -8.97 -6.31
CA HIS A 30 -8.78 -9.54 -7.56
C HIS A 30 -8.93 -8.51 -8.68
N THR A 31 -7.97 -7.57 -8.75
CA THR A 31 -7.99 -6.50 -9.73
C THR A 31 -7.62 -7.01 -11.11
N PRO A 32 -8.07 -6.37 -12.20
CA PRO A 32 -7.76 -6.82 -13.55
C PRO A 32 -6.25 -6.86 -13.84
N LEU A 33 -5.80 -7.90 -14.52
CA LEU A 33 -4.51 -7.93 -15.21
C LEU A 33 -4.80 -7.78 -16.71
N ILE A 34 -4.51 -6.60 -17.25
CA ILE A 34 -4.99 -6.19 -18.58
C ILE A 34 -3.85 -6.36 -19.58
N TYR A 35 -4.03 -7.25 -20.55
CA TYR A 35 -3.13 -7.34 -21.70
C TYR A 35 -3.21 -6.06 -22.54
N CYS A 36 -2.07 -5.45 -22.85
CA CYS A 36 -1.98 -4.16 -23.52
C CYS A 36 -1.51 -4.32 -24.97
N GLU A 37 -2.36 -4.87 -25.84
CA GLU A 37 -2.05 -5.22 -27.23
C GLU A 37 -1.25 -4.15 -27.99
N ASN A 38 -1.74 -2.91 -28.05
CA ASN A 38 -1.07 -1.81 -28.79
C ASN A 38 0.31 -1.47 -28.23
N LEU A 39 0.48 -1.48 -26.90
CA LEU A 39 1.78 -1.20 -26.27
C LEU A 39 2.73 -2.39 -26.44
N SER A 40 2.18 -3.60 -26.42
CA SER A 40 2.91 -4.83 -26.70
C SER A 40 3.51 -4.83 -28.10
N GLU A 41 2.71 -4.52 -29.10
CA GLU A 41 3.16 -4.41 -30.50
C GLU A 41 4.23 -3.31 -30.65
N MET A 42 3.99 -2.14 -30.07
CA MET A 42 4.91 -1.00 -30.17
C MET A 42 6.28 -1.27 -29.52
N LEU A 43 6.31 -2.02 -28.42
CA LEU A 43 7.53 -2.28 -27.64
C LEU A 43 8.19 -3.62 -27.98
N GLY A 44 7.52 -4.49 -28.74
CA GLY A 44 8.00 -5.84 -29.03
C GLY A 44 8.06 -6.76 -27.80
N ILE A 45 7.16 -6.58 -26.83
CA ILE A 45 7.09 -7.35 -25.58
C ILE A 45 5.65 -7.75 -25.26
N GLU A 46 5.45 -8.78 -24.44
CA GLU A 46 4.13 -9.08 -23.86
C GLU A 46 3.91 -8.23 -22.59
N LEU A 47 3.05 -7.22 -22.67
CA LEU A 47 2.83 -6.25 -21.61
C LEU A 47 1.45 -6.43 -20.99
N HIS A 48 1.45 -6.60 -19.69
CA HIS A 48 0.25 -6.61 -18.87
C HIS A 48 0.28 -5.47 -17.84
N VAL A 49 -0.87 -4.87 -17.56
CA VAL A 49 -1.04 -3.87 -16.52
C VAL A 49 -1.95 -4.41 -15.42
N LYS A 50 -1.40 -4.56 -14.21
CA LYS A 50 -2.16 -4.87 -13.01
C LYS A 50 -2.89 -3.61 -12.53
N TYR A 51 -4.18 -3.51 -12.82
CA TYR A 51 -4.95 -2.28 -12.61
C TYR A 51 -5.45 -2.12 -11.16
N GLU A 52 -4.54 -1.73 -10.28
CA GLU A 52 -4.79 -1.50 -8.85
C GLU A 52 -5.74 -0.33 -8.54
N GLY A 53 -6.08 0.48 -9.56
CA GLY A 53 -7.08 1.55 -9.45
C GLY A 53 -8.51 1.04 -9.28
N ALA A 54 -8.77 -0.24 -9.57
CA ALA A 54 -10.07 -0.87 -9.37
C ALA A 54 -10.34 -1.31 -7.92
N ASN A 55 -9.38 -1.14 -7.00
CA ASN A 55 -9.61 -1.37 -5.58
C ASN A 55 -10.64 -0.37 -5.00
N PRO A 56 -11.28 -0.67 -3.86
CA PRO A 56 -12.41 0.09 -3.32
C PRO A 56 -12.18 1.59 -3.13
N THR A 57 -10.97 2.01 -2.75
CA THR A 57 -10.61 3.43 -2.57
C THR A 57 -9.79 4.00 -3.73
N GLY A 58 -9.58 3.21 -4.78
CA GLY A 58 -8.87 3.62 -5.99
C GLY A 58 -7.35 3.38 -5.95
N SER A 59 -6.84 2.55 -5.03
CA SER A 59 -5.41 2.24 -4.99
C SER A 59 -5.05 0.91 -4.32
N PHE A 60 -3.83 0.43 -4.60
CA PHE A 60 -3.25 -0.75 -3.94
C PHE A 60 -3.09 -0.62 -2.42
N LYS A 61 -3.29 0.58 -1.83
CA LYS A 61 -3.16 0.78 -0.39
C LYS A 61 -4.14 -0.09 0.39
N ASP A 62 -5.32 -0.33 -0.21
CA ASP A 62 -6.40 -1.17 0.31
C ASP A 62 -5.91 -2.56 0.69
N ARG A 63 -5.05 -3.17 -0.13
CA ARG A 63 -4.48 -4.49 0.12
C ARG A 63 -3.78 -4.58 1.46
N GLY A 64 -2.97 -3.58 1.78
CA GLY A 64 -2.29 -3.52 3.07
C GLY A 64 -3.18 -3.00 4.19
N MET A 65 -4.13 -2.13 3.87
CA MET A 65 -4.97 -1.47 4.87
C MET A 65 -6.00 -2.42 5.46
N VAL A 66 -6.59 -3.31 4.66
CA VAL A 66 -7.49 -4.34 5.18
C VAL A 66 -6.80 -5.19 6.26
N MET A 67 -5.54 -5.59 6.02
CA MET A 67 -4.77 -6.34 7.00
C MET A 67 -4.41 -5.52 8.22
N ALA A 68 -3.91 -4.29 8.04
CA ALA A 68 -3.57 -3.42 9.17
C ALA A 68 -4.80 -3.14 10.06
N MET A 69 -5.98 -2.95 9.48
CA MET A 69 -7.22 -2.71 10.24
C MET A 69 -7.78 -3.97 10.88
N ALA A 70 -7.73 -5.11 10.20
CA ALA A 70 -8.16 -6.38 10.77
C ALA A 70 -7.34 -6.71 12.03
N LYS A 71 -6.01 -6.54 11.95
CA LYS A 71 -5.10 -6.77 13.09
C LYS A 71 -5.25 -5.72 14.18
N ALA A 72 -5.40 -4.44 13.85
CA ALA A 72 -5.70 -3.40 14.84
C ALA A 72 -6.98 -3.73 15.64
N LYS A 73 -8.03 -4.18 14.95
CA LYS A 73 -9.28 -4.58 15.60
C LYS A 73 -9.13 -5.84 16.45
N GLU A 74 -8.40 -6.84 15.97
CA GLU A 74 -8.05 -8.05 16.72
C GLU A 74 -7.26 -7.73 18.00
N GLU A 75 -6.33 -6.78 17.93
CA GLU A 75 -5.54 -6.28 19.06
C GLU A 75 -6.33 -5.34 20.02
N GLY A 76 -7.64 -5.19 19.80
CA GLY A 76 -8.52 -4.40 20.66
C GLY A 76 -8.41 -2.88 20.48
N LYS A 77 -7.68 -2.41 19.46
CA LYS A 77 -7.51 -0.97 19.19
C LYS A 77 -8.87 -0.33 18.87
N LYS A 78 -9.03 0.93 19.24
CA LYS A 78 -10.24 1.74 18.96
C LYS A 78 -9.96 2.89 18.01
N ILE A 79 -8.71 3.30 17.91
CA ILE A 79 -8.27 4.45 17.13
C ILE A 79 -7.09 4.00 16.25
N VAL A 80 -7.10 4.45 15.01
CA VAL A 80 -5.99 4.31 14.07
C VAL A 80 -5.53 5.68 13.61
N ILE A 81 -4.24 5.81 13.37
CA ILE A 81 -3.62 7.07 12.98
C ILE A 81 -2.71 6.87 11.78
N CYS A 82 -2.72 7.85 10.87
CA CYS A 82 -1.71 7.93 9.83
C CYS A 82 -1.32 9.35 9.46
N ALA A 83 -0.05 9.53 9.11
CA ALA A 83 0.43 10.73 8.42
C ALA A 83 0.34 10.50 6.91
N SER A 84 -0.62 11.13 6.22
CA SER A 84 -0.74 11.08 4.75
C SER A 84 -1.80 12.06 4.22
N THR A 85 -1.54 12.63 3.05
CA THR A 85 -2.45 13.56 2.36
C THR A 85 -3.06 12.94 1.10
N GLY A 86 -3.15 11.61 1.00
CA GLY A 86 -3.53 10.93 -0.26
C GLY A 86 -4.00 9.50 -0.05
N ASN A 87 -3.63 8.60 -0.97
CA ASN A 87 -4.18 7.24 -1.04
C ASN A 87 -4.16 6.45 0.28
N THR A 88 -3.13 6.65 1.12
CA THR A 88 -3.06 5.95 2.42
C THR A 88 -4.13 6.45 3.38
N SER A 89 -4.40 7.75 3.46
CA SER A 89 -5.43 8.29 4.35
C SER A 89 -6.85 7.99 3.87
N ALA A 90 -7.09 8.01 2.55
CA ALA A 90 -8.36 7.55 1.98
C ALA A 90 -8.65 6.09 2.33
N SER A 91 -7.67 5.21 2.12
CA SER A 91 -7.76 3.79 2.47
C SER A 91 -7.95 3.58 3.97
N ALA A 92 -7.14 4.24 4.81
CA ALA A 92 -7.24 4.13 6.27
C ALA A 92 -8.63 4.55 6.79
N ALA A 93 -9.16 5.66 6.28
CA ALA A 93 -10.49 6.15 6.64
C ALA A 93 -11.59 5.16 6.24
N ALA A 94 -11.57 4.64 5.01
CA ALA A 94 -12.57 3.70 4.53
C ALA A 94 -12.61 2.40 5.35
N TYR A 95 -11.44 1.80 5.61
CA TYR A 95 -11.38 0.56 6.40
C TYR A 95 -11.64 0.79 7.88
N ALA A 96 -11.26 1.94 8.44
CA ALA A 96 -11.62 2.28 9.82
C ALA A 96 -13.14 2.42 9.97
N ALA A 97 -13.80 3.13 9.06
CA ALA A 97 -15.26 3.25 9.03
C ALA A 97 -15.93 1.87 8.92
N ARG A 98 -15.44 1.01 8.03
CA ARG A 98 -15.92 -0.37 7.88
C ARG A 98 -15.69 -1.23 9.13
N ALA A 99 -14.57 -1.02 9.83
CA ALA A 99 -14.20 -1.78 11.01
C ALA A 99 -14.86 -1.26 12.30
N GLY A 100 -15.46 -0.07 12.28
CA GLY A 100 -15.99 0.61 13.47
C GLY A 100 -14.88 1.22 14.35
N LEU A 101 -13.79 1.66 13.74
CA LEU A 101 -12.65 2.31 14.40
C LEU A 101 -12.66 3.81 14.08
N LYS A 102 -12.14 4.63 15.00
CA LYS A 102 -11.88 6.05 14.74
C LYS A 102 -10.61 6.20 13.90
N ALA A 103 -10.66 6.94 12.79
CA ALA A 103 -9.49 7.28 11.98
C ALA A 103 -9.04 8.71 12.24
N ILE A 104 -7.75 8.89 12.53
CA ILE A 104 -7.09 10.20 12.62
C ILE A 104 -6.08 10.30 11.47
N VAL A 105 -6.17 11.39 10.71
CA VAL A 105 -5.27 11.69 9.61
C VAL A 105 -4.52 12.97 9.94
N VAL A 106 -3.22 12.85 10.14
CA VAL A 106 -2.35 13.99 10.46
C VAL A 106 -1.73 14.53 9.18
N ILE A 107 -1.79 15.84 9.02
CA ILE A 107 -1.35 16.55 7.83
C ILE A 107 -0.59 17.84 8.18
N PRO A 108 0.41 18.25 7.38
CA PRO A 108 1.03 19.57 7.53
C PRO A 108 0.09 20.69 7.07
N GLU A 109 0.10 21.81 7.80
CA GLU A 109 -0.71 22.99 7.50
C GLU A 109 -0.36 23.63 6.13
N GLY A 110 -1.35 24.24 5.48
CA GLY A 110 -1.17 25.11 4.31
C GLY A 110 -0.76 24.44 2.99
N LYS A 111 -0.56 23.12 2.93
CA LYS A 111 0.02 22.44 1.74
C LYS A 111 -0.91 21.49 0.99
N ILE A 112 -2.21 21.47 1.28
CA ILE A 112 -3.07 20.38 0.78
C ILE A 112 -4.29 20.86 0.03
N ALA A 113 -4.40 20.39 -1.21
CA ALA A 113 -5.60 20.51 -2.01
C ALA A 113 -6.74 19.70 -1.38
N LEU A 114 -7.86 20.37 -1.07
CA LEU A 114 -9.07 19.76 -0.51
C LEU A 114 -9.51 18.49 -1.25
N GLY A 115 -9.33 18.47 -2.57
CA GLY A 115 -9.65 17.32 -3.41
C GLY A 115 -8.92 16.03 -3.00
N LYS A 116 -7.70 16.11 -2.48
CA LYS A 116 -6.92 14.93 -2.04
C LYS A 116 -7.41 14.37 -0.69
N LEU A 117 -8.03 15.19 0.14
CA LEU A 117 -8.58 14.80 1.44
C LEU A 117 -10.07 14.45 1.36
N SER A 118 -10.73 14.79 0.25
CA SER A 118 -12.17 14.60 0.06
C SER A 118 -12.63 13.18 0.42
N GLN A 119 -11.94 12.14 -0.05
CA GLN A 119 -12.26 10.76 0.30
C GLN A 119 -12.13 10.50 1.81
N ALA A 120 -11.03 10.91 2.44
CA ALA A 120 -10.80 10.68 3.88
C ALA A 120 -11.88 11.36 4.73
N VAL A 121 -12.25 12.60 4.39
CA VAL A 121 -13.33 13.34 5.06
C VAL A 121 -14.69 12.67 4.84
N MET A 122 -15.00 12.24 3.60
CA MET A 122 -16.25 11.54 3.29
C MET A 122 -16.39 10.20 4.01
N TYR A 123 -15.28 9.51 4.27
CA TYR A 123 -15.25 8.29 5.10
C TYR A 123 -15.26 8.57 6.61
N GLY A 124 -15.26 9.84 7.04
CA GLY A 124 -15.39 10.23 8.44
C GLY A 124 -14.08 10.28 9.23
N ALA A 125 -12.93 10.43 8.57
CA ALA A 125 -11.67 10.65 9.29
C ALA A 125 -11.63 12.03 9.97
N GLU A 126 -11.07 12.06 11.18
CA GLU A 126 -10.70 13.30 11.84
C GLU A 126 -9.37 13.81 11.26
N ILE A 127 -9.41 15.01 10.70
CA ILE A 127 -8.24 15.62 10.09
C ILE A 127 -7.57 16.54 11.11
N VAL A 128 -6.32 16.24 11.46
CA VAL A 128 -5.51 17.06 12.36
C VAL A 128 -4.41 17.73 11.54
N SER A 129 -4.48 19.05 11.42
CA SER A 129 -3.41 19.84 10.82
C SER A 129 -2.37 20.22 11.88
N ILE A 130 -1.10 20.06 11.55
CA ILE A 130 0.02 20.51 12.39
C ILE A 130 0.84 21.59 11.69
N GLU A 131 1.38 22.52 12.47
CA GLU A 131 2.43 23.42 12.01
C GLU A 131 3.70 22.61 11.78
N GLY A 132 4.11 22.42 10.53
CA GLY A 132 5.29 21.61 10.22
C GLY A 132 5.31 20.97 8.83
N ASN A 133 6.19 19.99 8.65
CA ASN A 133 6.34 19.21 7.42
C ASN A 133 5.86 17.75 7.60
N PHE A 134 5.93 16.94 6.53
CA PHE A 134 5.45 15.55 6.56
C PHE A 134 6.25 14.65 7.51
N ASP A 135 7.56 14.85 7.60
CA ASP A 135 8.44 14.05 8.44
C ASP A 135 8.16 14.34 9.93
N GLU A 136 7.96 15.61 10.29
CA GLU A 136 7.50 16.04 11.63
C GLU A 136 6.12 15.44 11.97
N ALA A 137 5.18 15.43 11.02
CA ALA A 137 3.89 14.78 11.20
C ALA A 137 4.02 13.28 11.46
N LEU A 138 4.95 12.61 10.78
CA LEU A 138 5.21 11.20 10.97
C LEU A 138 5.87 10.91 12.32
N GLU A 139 6.75 11.78 12.81
CA GLU A 139 7.38 11.68 14.13
C GLU A 139 6.34 11.81 15.25
N ILE A 140 5.50 12.85 15.22
CA ILE A 140 4.42 13.05 16.18
C ILE A 140 3.48 11.83 16.21
N VAL A 141 3.10 11.34 15.03
CA VAL A 141 2.20 10.19 14.91
C VAL A 141 2.84 8.89 15.44
N LYS A 142 4.15 8.73 15.33
CA LYS A 142 4.87 7.61 15.95
C LYS A 142 4.85 7.72 17.46
N GLU A 143 5.23 8.87 18.01
CA GLU A 143 5.25 9.13 19.45
C GLU A 143 3.88 8.90 20.10
N VAL A 144 2.81 9.40 19.47
CA VAL A 144 1.43 9.17 19.91
C VAL A 144 1.03 7.70 19.90
N ALA A 145 1.59 6.89 18.99
CA ALA A 145 1.31 5.46 18.90
C ALA A 145 2.16 4.60 19.85
N GLU A 146 3.22 5.14 20.47
CA GLU A 146 4.13 4.38 21.34
C GLU A 146 3.45 3.84 22.60
N ASN A 147 2.43 4.54 23.11
CA ASN A 147 1.66 4.10 24.28
C ASN A 147 0.80 2.84 24.00
N GLY A 148 0.69 2.43 22.73
CA GLY A 148 -0.04 1.25 22.30
C GLY A 148 -1.56 1.41 22.25
N GLU A 149 -2.15 2.56 22.57
CA GLU A 149 -3.60 2.76 22.52
C GLU A 149 -4.11 3.03 21.09
N ILE A 150 -3.24 3.63 20.26
CA ILE A 150 -3.54 4.06 18.90
C ILE A 150 -2.71 3.24 17.91
N ALA A 151 -3.35 2.66 16.90
CA ALA A 151 -2.65 1.86 15.89
C ALA A 151 -2.05 2.75 14.80
N LEU A 152 -0.72 2.69 14.62
CA LEU A 152 -0.04 3.30 13.49
C LEU A 152 -0.23 2.47 12.21
N VAL A 153 -0.81 3.06 11.16
CA VAL A 153 -1.12 2.33 9.90
C VAL A 153 -0.38 2.86 8.66
N ASN A 154 0.66 3.66 8.89
CA ASN A 154 1.63 4.05 7.85
C ASN A 154 2.36 2.83 7.26
N SER A 155 3.13 3.03 6.19
CA SER A 155 3.85 1.94 5.48
C SER A 155 4.91 1.21 6.31
N VAL A 156 5.27 1.71 7.50
CA VAL A 156 6.16 1.02 8.44
C VAL A 156 5.48 -0.15 9.15
N ASN A 157 4.14 -0.18 9.18
CA ASN A 157 3.38 -1.27 9.78
C ASN A 157 3.58 -2.57 8.95
N PRO A 158 4.04 -3.67 9.56
CA PRO A 158 4.35 -4.91 8.84
C PRO A 158 3.13 -5.52 8.16
N TYR A 159 1.93 -5.39 8.73
CA TYR A 159 0.70 -5.90 8.14
C TYR A 159 0.35 -5.23 6.81
N ARG A 160 0.81 -3.98 6.59
CA ARG A 160 0.68 -3.33 5.28
C ARG A 160 1.41 -4.13 4.21
N ILE A 161 2.61 -4.64 4.50
CA ILE A 161 3.42 -5.41 3.55
C ILE A 161 2.81 -6.79 3.32
N GLU A 162 2.37 -7.45 4.40
CA GLU A 162 1.68 -8.75 4.33
C GLU A 162 0.45 -8.69 3.43
N GLY A 163 -0.39 -7.66 3.59
CA GLY A 163 -1.55 -7.50 2.72
C GLY A 163 -1.18 -7.13 1.28
N GLN A 164 -0.19 -6.26 1.06
CA GLN A 164 0.23 -5.84 -0.29
C GLN A 164 0.87 -6.97 -1.11
N LYS A 165 1.53 -7.95 -0.48
CA LYS A 165 2.22 -9.04 -1.20
C LYS A 165 1.24 -9.90 -2.02
N THR A 166 -0.04 -9.91 -1.64
CA THR A 166 -1.11 -10.62 -2.33
C THR A 166 -1.26 -10.24 -3.80
N SER A 167 -0.85 -9.01 -4.18
CA SER A 167 -0.90 -8.62 -5.59
C SER A 167 0.05 -9.46 -6.46
N ALA A 168 1.19 -9.91 -5.92
CA ALA A 168 2.08 -10.83 -6.63
C ALA A 168 1.42 -12.20 -6.84
N PHE A 169 0.70 -12.71 -5.83
CA PHE A 169 -0.03 -13.98 -5.95
C PHE A 169 -1.10 -13.91 -7.04
N GLU A 170 -1.86 -12.82 -7.08
CA GLU A 170 -2.86 -12.62 -8.13
C GLU A 170 -2.24 -12.51 -9.51
N VAL A 171 -1.11 -11.79 -9.66
CA VAL A 171 -0.39 -11.72 -10.95
C VAL A 171 -0.02 -13.11 -11.45
N ILE A 172 0.54 -13.96 -10.57
CA ILE A 172 0.91 -15.34 -10.93
C ILE A 172 -0.33 -16.15 -11.33
N GLN A 173 -1.39 -16.09 -10.52
CA GLN A 173 -2.65 -16.79 -10.81
C GLN A 173 -3.27 -16.35 -12.14
N GLN A 174 -3.22 -15.06 -12.46
CA GLN A 174 -3.79 -14.48 -13.67
C GLN A 174 -2.94 -14.74 -14.92
N LEU A 175 -1.63 -15.00 -14.76
CA LEU A 175 -0.73 -15.44 -15.83
C LEU A 175 -0.65 -16.98 -15.94
N GLY A 176 -1.71 -17.69 -15.53
CA GLY A 176 -1.79 -19.14 -15.69
C GLY A 176 -0.90 -19.94 -14.73
N GLY A 177 -0.48 -19.34 -13.60
CA GLY A 177 0.37 -19.98 -12.61
C GLY A 177 1.87 -19.65 -12.77
N GLU A 178 2.22 -18.81 -13.75
CA GLU A 178 3.59 -18.40 -14.01
C GLU A 178 3.88 -16.99 -13.51
N ALA A 179 5.09 -16.75 -13.03
CA ALA A 179 5.55 -15.40 -12.72
C ALA A 179 6.07 -14.71 -14.01
N PRO A 180 5.88 -13.40 -14.18
CA PRO A 180 6.42 -12.70 -15.33
C PRO A 180 7.96 -12.67 -15.29
N ASP A 181 8.61 -12.39 -16.41
CA ASP A 181 10.07 -12.22 -16.44
C ASP A 181 10.52 -10.94 -15.71
N ILE A 182 9.69 -9.89 -15.80
CA ILE A 182 9.94 -8.57 -15.23
C ILE A 182 8.67 -8.07 -14.54
N LEU A 183 8.82 -7.57 -13.31
CA LEU A 183 7.80 -6.76 -12.65
C LEU A 183 8.28 -5.31 -12.58
N SER A 184 7.64 -4.44 -13.35
CA SER A 184 7.89 -2.99 -13.35
C SER A 184 6.93 -2.24 -12.42
N ILE A 185 7.44 -1.42 -11.50
CA ILE A 185 6.61 -0.76 -10.47
C ILE A 185 7.11 0.63 -10.06
N PRO A 186 6.22 1.61 -9.83
CA PRO A 186 6.60 2.90 -9.25
C PRO A 186 7.12 2.75 -7.80
N VAL A 187 8.17 3.50 -7.46
CA VAL A 187 8.81 3.49 -6.16
C VAL A 187 8.79 4.87 -5.52
N GLY A 188 7.91 5.02 -4.52
CA GLY A 188 7.95 6.12 -3.56
C GLY A 188 8.65 5.69 -2.27
N ASN A 189 7.87 5.26 -1.28
CA ASN A 189 8.37 4.79 0.03
C ASN A 189 8.96 3.35 0.01
N ALA A 190 9.19 2.77 -1.16
CA ALA A 190 9.66 1.39 -1.38
C ALA A 190 8.83 0.23 -0.79
N GLY A 191 7.76 0.49 -0.02
CA GLY A 191 6.95 -0.58 0.58
C GLY A 191 6.31 -1.54 -0.44
N ASN A 192 5.83 -1.04 -1.59
CA ASN A 192 5.12 -1.88 -2.55
C ASN A 192 6.07 -2.84 -3.27
N ILE A 193 7.22 -2.35 -3.76
CA ILE A 193 8.23 -3.22 -4.41
C ILE A 193 8.74 -4.28 -3.44
N THR A 194 8.93 -3.95 -2.15
CA THR A 194 9.27 -4.95 -1.12
C THR A 194 8.16 -6.00 -0.94
N ALA A 195 6.89 -5.57 -0.94
CA ALA A 195 5.77 -6.49 -0.79
C ALA A 195 5.63 -7.44 -1.98
N TYR A 196 5.73 -6.94 -3.22
CA TYR A 196 5.74 -7.79 -4.41
C TYR A 196 6.88 -8.80 -4.38
N TRP A 197 8.10 -8.35 -4.08
CA TRP A 197 9.24 -9.27 -4.00
C TRP A 197 9.04 -10.36 -2.95
N LYS A 198 8.51 -10.01 -1.77
CA LYS A 198 8.16 -10.98 -0.74
C LYS A 198 7.10 -11.97 -1.25
N GLY A 199 6.07 -11.49 -1.95
CA GLY A 199 5.04 -12.35 -2.54
C GLY A 199 5.60 -13.32 -3.58
N PHE A 200 6.43 -12.86 -4.52
CA PHE A 200 7.06 -13.74 -5.50
C PHE A 200 7.93 -14.81 -4.83
N LYS A 201 8.74 -14.43 -3.83
CA LYS A 201 9.55 -15.41 -3.08
C LYS A 201 8.72 -16.44 -2.34
N GLU A 202 7.68 -16.03 -1.60
CA GLU A 202 6.83 -16.99 -0.88
C GLU A 202 6.08 -17.93 -1.82
N TYR A 203 5.68 -17.44 -3.00
CA TYR A 203 5.02 -18.27 -3.99
C TYR A 203 6.02 -19.21 -4.70
N HIS A 204 7.24 -18.75 -4.97
CA HIS A 204 8.36 -19.56 -5.45
C HIS A 204 8.69 -20.70 -4.47
N ASP A 205 8.84 -20.40 -3.18
CA ASP A 205 9.20 -21.40 -2.18
C ASP A 205 8.20 -22.56 -2.14
N LYS A 206 6.91 -22.27 -2.34
CA LYS A 206 5.83 -23.28 -2.35
C LYS A 206 5.61 -23.95 -3.71
N ASN A 207 5.72 -23.23 -4.81
CA ASN A 207 5.26 -23.67 -6.13
C ASN A 207 6.37 -23.74 -7.19
N GLN A 208 7.61 -23.38 -6.83
CA GLN A 208 8.79 -23.40 -7.71
C GLN A 208 8.62 -22.58 -9.00
N THR A 209 7.84 -21.50 -8.95
CA THR A 209 7.71 -20.51 -10.04
C THR A 209 9.02 -19.78 -10.29
N GLN A 210 9.23 -19.17 -11.47
CA GLN A 210 10.40 -18.30 -11.63
C GLN A 210 10.31 -17.04 -10.75
N LEU A 211 11.44 -16.37 -10.52
CA LEU A 211 11.48 -15.10 -9.80
C LEU A 211 11.66 -13.94 -10.81
N PRO A 212 10.73 -12.98 -10.87
CA PRO A 212 10.84 -11.85 -11.78
C PRO A 212 12.01 -10.95 -11.41
N HIS A 213 12.59 -10.29 -12.41
CA HIS A 213 13.42 -9.12 -12.17
C HIS A 213 12.54 -7.96 -11.70
N MET A 214 12.84 -7.41 -10.51
CA MET A 214 12.09 -6.30 -9.93
C MET A 214 12.63 -4.96 -10.41
N PHE A 215 11.88 -4.26 -11.28
CA PHE A 215 12.27 -2.98 -11.84
C PHE A 215 11.50 -1.85 -11.14
N GLY A 216 12.20 -1.10 -10.30
CA GLY A 216 11.64 0.02 -9.54
C GLY A 216 11.94 1.38 -10.19
N PHE A 217 10.90 2.22 -10.37
CA PHE A 217 11.04 3.53 -11.02
C PHE A 217 10.69 4.68 -10.09
N GLN A 218 11.61 5.64 -9.93
CA GLN A 218 11.38 6.87 -9.18
C GLN A 218 11.28 8.07 -10.13
N ALA A 219 10.60 9.14 -9.71
CA ALA A 219 10.65 10.40 -10.45
C ALA A 219 12.03 11.04 -10.31
N GLU A 220 12.53 11.68 -11.37
CA GLU A 220 13.89 12.26 -11.42
C GLU A 220 14.17 13.19 -10.22
N GLY A 221 13.28 14.16 -9.95
CA GLY A 221 13.38 15.08 -8.81
C GLY A 221 13.07 14.48 -7.43
N ALA A 222 12.73 13.19 -7.35
CA ALA A 222 12.42 12.47 -6.11
C ALA A 222 12.98 11.02 -6.18
N SER A 223 14.26 10.88 -6.52
CA SER A 223 14.93 9.59 -6.78
C SER A 223 16.06 9.24 -5.79
N PRO A 224 15.81 9.27 -4.46
CA PRO A 224 16.84 9.06 -3.44
C PRO A 224 17.54 7.69 -3.48
N ILE A 225 16.87 6.64 -3.96
CA ILE A 225 17.47 5.29 -4.08
C ILE A 225 18.44 5.27 -5.25
N VAL A 226 18.03 5.83 -6.40
CA VAL A 226 18.88 5.92 -7.60
C VAL A 226 20.10 6.79 -7.33
N GLN A 227 19.92 7.91 -6.62
CA GLN A 227 21.00 8.84 -6.29
C GLN A 227 21.83 8.42 -5.07
N ASN A 228 21.43 7.33 -4.39
CA ASN A 228 22.03 6.86 -3.14
C ASN A 228 22.22 7.98 -2.08
N LYS A 229 21.25 8.88 -1.94
CA LYS A 229 21.26 9.98 -0.97
C LYS A 229 19.86 10.48 -0.67
N VAL A 230 19.66 11.04 0.52
CA VAL A 230 18.42 11.74 0.87
C VAL A 230 18.24 12.97 -0.03
N VAL A 231 17.07 13.08 -0.66
CA VAL A 231 16.66 14.25 -1.43
C VAL A 231 15.83 15.14 -0.52
N LYS A 232 16.43 16.20 0.04
CA LYS A 232 15.77 17.05 1.05
C LYS A 232 14.51 17.76 0.54
N ASN A 233 14.49 18.15 -0.73
CA ASN A 233 13.39 18.85 -1.37
C ASN A 233 12.91 18.06 -2.59
N PRO A 234 12.20 16.94 -2.41
CA PRO A 234 11.75 16.13 -3.53
C PRO A 234 10.69 16.87 -4.34
N ASP A 235 10.81 16.83 -5.67
CA ASP A 235 9.88 17.50 -6.59
C ASP A 235 9.46 16.60 -7.75
N THR A 236 8.16 16.62 -8.05
CA THR A 236 7.53 15.93 -9.19
C THR A 236 6.02 16.20 -9.21
N VAL A 237 5.44 16.23 -10.41
CA VAL A 237 3.98 16.22 -10.63
C VAL A 237 3.33 14.93 -10.10
N ALA A 238 4.07 13.81 -10.06
CA ALA A 238 3.62 12.52 -9.57
C ALA A 238 3.61 12.47 -8.04
N THR A 239 2.68 13.21 -7.42
CA THR A 239 2.71 13.47 -5.96
C THR A 239 2.68 12.21 -5.08
N ALA A 240 2.19 11.07 -5.59
CA ALA A 240 2.19 9.79 -4.86
C ALA A 240 3.60 9.18 -4.66
N ILE A 241 4.58 9.58 -5.48
CA ILE A 241 5.98 9.12 -5.40
C ILE A 241 6.95 10.27 -5.14
N ARG A 242 6.46 11.45 -4.72
CA ARG A 242 7.27 12.60 -4.31
C ARG A 242 7.86 12.37 -2.91
N ILE A 243 8.83 11.47 -2.80
CA ILE A 243 9.42 11.00 -1.54
C ILE A 243 10.95 11.13 -1.61
N GLY A 244 11.52 11.88 -0.68
CA GLY A 244 12.95 12.19 -0.63
C GLY A 244 13.78 11.33 0.31
N ASN A 245 13.12 10.62 1.23
CA ASN A 245 13.75 9.69 2.17
C ASN A 245 12.85 8.47 2.37
N PRO A 246 12.97 7.41 1.55
CA PRO A 246 12.13 6.23 1.67
C PRO A 246 12.36 5.59 3.03
N ALA A 247 11.28 5.19 3.72
CA ALA A 247 11.36 4.61 5.06
C ALA A 247 12.26 3.35 5.18
N LYS A 248 12.69 2.76 4.05
CA LYS A 248 13.56 1.59 3.97
C LYS A 248 14.94 1.88 3.34
N LEU A 249 15.32 3.14 3.17
CA LEU A 249 16.65 3.50 2.66
C LEU A 249 17.72 2.97 3.64
N GLY A 250 18.69 2.18 3.15
CA GLY A 250 19.79 1.62 3.95
C GLY A 250 19.52 0.27 4.63
N GLN A 251 18.35 -0.36 4.41
CA GLN A 251 18.12 -1.75 4.81
C GLN A 251 18.50 -2.66 3.62
N SER A 252 19.78 -3.03 3.54
CA SER A 252 20.33 -4.03 2.61
C SER A 252 20.06 -5.45 3.09
#